data_AF-A0A380JBH7-F1
#
_entry.id   AF-A0A380JBH7-F1
#
_cell.length_a   1.000
_cell.length_b   1.000
_cell.length_c   1.000
_cell.angle_alpha   90.00
_cell.angle_beta   90.00
_cell.angle_gamma   90.00
#
_symmetry.space_group_name_H-M   'P 1'
#
loop_
_entity.id
_entity.type
_entity.pdbx_description
1 polymer ?
#
loop_
_entity_poly.entity_id
_entity_poly.type
_entity_poly.pdbx_seq_one_letter_code
_entity_poly.pdbx_strand_id
1 'polypeptide(L)'
;MEFKKMKITLKDEGEGTGLVLNNPELGVSINLENSNSLDLKDFFDKIFEYVVRNEKILEFELESLTDKTLFYNVANDLIKQVNSEIKDSEQNFIEIIGFKENKNDKEDIASK
;
A
#
# COMPACT_ATOMS: atom_id res chain seq x y z
N MET A 1 1.06 9.83 -13.91
CA MET A 1 -0.10 9.38 -13.13
C MET A 1 -0.43 10.39 -12.06
N GLU A 2 -1.66 10.40 -11.53
CA GLU A 2 -1.99 11.21 -10.36
C GLU A 2 -1.46 10.55 -9.07
N PHE A 3 -1.07 11.37 -8.09
CA PHE A 3 -0.70 10.91 -6.75
C PHE A 3 -1.89 11.03 -5.81
N LYS A 4 -2.05 10.04 -4.95
CA LYS A 4 -3.01 10.04 -3.86
C LYS A 4 -2.31 9.82 -2.54
N LYS A 5 -2.46 10.80 -1.66
CA LYS A 5 -2.07 10.66 -0.26
C LYS A 5 -3.09 9.82 0.50
N MET A 6 -2.61 8.86 1.27
CA MET A 6 -3.43 8.04 2.15
C MET A 6 -2.86 8.06 3.56
N LYS A 7 -3.73 8.18 4.56
CA LYS A 7 -3.32 8.03 5.94
C LYS A 7 -3.19 6.56 6.31
N ILE A 8 -2.14 6.21 7.05
CA ILE A 8 -2.05 4.93 7.74
C ILE A 8 -1.85 5.19 9.22
N THR A 9 -2.66 4.53 10.05
CA THR A 9 -2.70 4.84 11.48
C THR A 9 -2.00 3.75 12.28
N LEU A 10 -1.03 4.13 13.11
CA LEU A 10 -0.46 3.26 14.13
C LEU A 10 -1.28 3.35 15.41
N LYS A 11 -1.81 2.22 15.88
CA LYS A 11 -2.60 2.11 17.11
C LYS A 11 -2.09 0.97 17.97
N ASP A 12 -2.18 1.15 19.28
CA ASP A 12 -2.01 0.06 20.24
C ASP A 12 -3.39 -0.52 20.52
N GLU A 13 -3.63 -1.77 20.12
CA GLU A 13 -4.91 -2.45 20.31
C GLU A 13 -4.97 -3.29 21.60
N GLY A 14 -3.93 -3.23 22.45
CA GLY A 14 -3.90 -3.87 23.77
C GLY A 14 -3.36 -5.30 23.79
N GLU A 15 -3.48 -5.96 24.95
CA GLU A 15 -2.89 -7.29 25.20
C GLU A 15 -3.44 -8.37 24.24
N GLY A 16 -2.57 -8.84 23.34
CA GLY A 16 -2.83 -9.97 22.43
C GLY A 16 -3.08 -9.58 20.97
N THR A 17 -3.52 -8.34 20.71
CA THR A 17 -3.66 -7.76 19.35
C THR A 17 -2.47 -6.89 18.98
N GLY A 18 -1.76 -6.33 19.97
CA GLY A 18 -0.49 -5.64 19.78
C GLY A 18 -0.61 -4.31 19.05
N LEU A 19 0.53 -3.83 18.53
CA LEU A 19 0.62 -2.62 17.74
C LEU A 19 0.30 -2.85 16.26
N VAL A 20 -0.70 -2.13 15.77
CA VAL A 20 -1.27 -2.34 14.44
C VAL A 20 -1.14 -1.08 13.59
N LEU A 21 -0.62 -1.24 12.38
CA LEU A 21 -0.76 -0.28 11.28
C LEU A 21 -2.03 -0.60 10.50
N ASN A 22 -2.95 0.36 10.44
CA ASN A 22 -4.25 0.17 9.81
C ASN A 22 -4.48 1.24 8.74
N ASN A 23 -4.90 0.81 7.55
CA ASN A 23 -5.48 1.65 6.52
C ASN A 23 -6.86 1.08 6.13
N PRO A 24 -7.95 1.65 6.63
CA PRO A 24 -9.31 1.18 6.32
C PRO A 24 -9.69 1.30 4.84
N GLU A 25 -9.10 2.25 4.12
CA GLU A 25 -9.40 2.51 2.71
C GLU A 25 -8.86 1.39 1.80
N LEU A 26 -7.69 0.84 2.11
CA LEU A 26 -7.13 -0.35 1.46
C LEU A 26 -7.58 -1.65 2.12
N GLY A 27 -8.23 -1.58 3.29
CA GLY A 27 -8.56 -2.75 4.10
C GLY A 27 -7.33 -3.49 4.61
N VAL A 28 -6.26 -2.78 4.96
CA VAL A 28 -4.98 -3.33 5.42
C VAL A 28 -4.85 -3.22 6.92
N SER A 29 -4.37 -4.27 7.56
CA SER A 29 -4.03 -4.31 8.98
C SER A 29 -2.75 -5.12 9.18
N ILE A 30 -1.67 -4.47 9.62
CA ILE A 30 -0.35 -5.07 9.83
C ILE A 30 -0.05 -5.05 11.32
N ASN A 31 0.26 -6.21 11.91
CA ASN A 31 0.64 -6.30 13.31
C ASN A 31 2.17 -6.27 13.43
N LEU A 32 2.71 -5.16 13.95
CA LEU A 32 4.15 -4.95 14.07
C LEU A 32 4.84 -5.84 15.12
N GLU A 33 4.06 -6.49 15.98
CA GLU A 33 4.56 -7.45 16.98
C GLU A 33 4.51 -8.89 16.45
N ASN A 34 3.82 -9.12 15.32
CA ASN A 34 3.76 -10.43 14.68
C ASN A 34 5.02 -10.68 13.85
N SER A 35 5.65 -11.83 14.05
CA SER A 35 6.83 -12.24 13.27
C SER A 35 6.49 -12.81 11.89
N ASN A 36 5.20 -13.04 11.62
CA ASN A 36 4.73 -13.49 10.32
C ASN A 36 4.61 -12.29 9.37
N SER A 37 5.15 -12.42 8.15
CA SER A 37 5.14 -11.38 7.11
C SER A 37 3.97 -11.48 6.12
N LEU A 38 2.99 -12.35 6.36
CA LEU A 38 1.81 -12.48 5.49
C LEU A 38 1.02 -11.17 5.36
N ASP A 39 0.95 -10.37 6.41
CA ASP A 39 0.28 -9.07 6.42
C ASP A 39 1.02 -8.01 5.60
N LEU A 40 2.36 -8.01 5.64
CA LEU A 40 3.19 -7.18 4.77
C LEU A 40 3.01 -7.55 3.31
N LYS A 41 2.96 -8.85 2.99
CA LYS A 41 2.69 -9.29 1.61
C LYS A 41 1.32 -8.81 1.14
N ASP A 42 0.29 -9.02 1.94
CA ASP A 42 -1.08 -8.56 1.65
C ASP A 42 -1.14 -7.04 1.47
N PHE A 43 -0.34 -6.28 2.24
CA PHE A 43 -0.24 -4.83 2.06
C PHE A 43 0.30 -4.45 0.67
N PHE A 44 1.41 -5.05 0.24
CA PHE A 44 1.97 -4.80 -1.10
C PHE A 44 1.05 -5.25 -2.22
N ASP A 45 0.40 -6.41 -2.08
CA ASP A 45 -0.59 -6.90 -3.05
C ASP A 45 -1.73 -5.88 -3.21
N LYS A 46 -2.28 -5.35 -2.09
CA LYS A 46 -3.35 -4.34 -2.11
C LYS A 46 -2.92 -2.99 -2.67
N ILE A 47 -1.68 -2.57 -2.41
CA ILE A 47 -1.10 -1.38 -3.05
C ILE A 47 -1.09 -1.57 -4.56
N PHE A 48 -0.55 -2.70 -5.03
CA PHE A 48 -0.46 -3.00 -6.45
C PHE A 48 -1.84 -3.01 -7.12
N GLU A 49 -2.79 -3.75 -6.55
CA GLU A 49 -4.17 -3.81 -7.04
C GLU A 49 -4.82 -2.42 -7.10
N TYR A 50 -4.65 -1.61 -6.05
CA TYR A 50 -5.18 -0.26 -6.02
C TYR A 50 -4.59 0.60 -7.15
N VAL A 51 -3.27 0.60 -7.30
CA VAL A 51 -2.59 1.44 -8.30
C VAL A 51 -3.01 1.04 -9.72
N VAL A 52 -3.04 -0.25 -10.04
CA VAL A 52 -3.41 -0.75 -11.38
C VAL A 52 -4.90 -0.55 -11.68
N ARG A 53 -5.76 -0.62 -10.66
CA ARG A 53 -7.20 -0.43 -10.82
C ARG A 53 -7.59 1.04 -10.98
N ASN A 54 -6.96 1.92 -10.20
CA ASN A 54 -7.34 3.33 -10.10
C ASN A 54 -6.42 4.27 -10.87
N GLU A 55 -5.31 3.75 -11.41
CA GLU A 55 -4.30 4.49 -12.17
C GLU A 55 -3.70 5.66 -11.36
N LYS A 56 -3.62 5.46 -10.04
CA LYS A 56 -3.17 6.45 -9.04
C LYS A 56 -2.04 5.87 -8.21
N ILE A 57 -0.93 6.59 -8.16
CA ILE A 57 0.21 6.25 -7.30
C ILE A 57 -0.13 6.63 -5.86
N LEU A 58 0.19 5.76 -4.91
CA LEU A 58 -0.07 5.98 -3.48
C LEU A 58 1.14 6.61 -2.81
N GLU A 59 0.89 7.50 -1.85
CA GLU A 59 1.87 7.99 -0.89
C GLU A 59 1.23 7.92 0.51
N PHE A 60 1.84 7.18 1.42
CA PHE A 60 1.33 7.00 2.77
C PHE A 60 1.89 8.04 3.74
N GLU A 61 1.00 8.61 4.55
CA GLU A 61 1.34 9.47 5.68
C GLU A 61 1.02 8.72 6.99
N LEU A 62 2.04 8.54 7.83
CA LEU A 62 1.88 7.87 9.12
C LEU A 62 1.23 8.81 10.15
N GLU A 63 0.12 8.37 10.74
CA GLU A 63 -0.53 9.01 11.88
C GLU A 63 -0.40 8.10 13.10
N SER A 64 0.27 8.55 14.16
CA SER A 64 0.41 7.76 15.38
C SER A 64 -0.65 8.13 16.41
N LEU A 65 -1.36 7.12 16.92
CA LEU A 65 -2.29 7.26 18.06
C LEU A 65 -1.74 6.59 19.34
N THR A 66 -0.46 6.28 19.37
CA THR A 66 0.25 5.71 20.53
C THR A 66 1.49 6.54 20.85
N ASP A 67 1.88 6.56 22.12
CA ASP A 67 3.08 7.19 22.66
C ASP A 67 4.31 6.26 22.66
N LYS A 68 4.14 4.99 22.23
CA LYS A 68 5.20 4.00 22.12
C LYS A 68 6.23 4.36 21.04
N THR A 69 7.22 5.16 21.42
CA THR A 69 8.20 5.80 20.50
C THR A 69 9.03 4.81 19.67
N LEU A 70 9.45 3.68 20.24
CA LEU A 70 10.21 2.66 19.50
C LEU A 70 9.42 2.15 18.29
N PHE A 71 8.15 1.84 18.50
CA PHE A 71 7.28 1.30 17.47
C PHE A 71 6.82 2.36 16.49
N TYR A 72 6.69 3.61 16.93
CA TYR A 72 6.55 4.74 16.02
C TYR A 72 7.72 4.81 15.04
N ASN A 73 8.97 4.67 15.52
CA ASN A 73 10.14 4.71 14.65
C ASN A 73 10.14 3.55 13.64
N VAL A 74 9.82 2.34 14.10
CA VAL A 74 9.70 1.16 13.22
C VAL A 74 8.61 1.36 12.15
N ALA A 75 7.43 1.82 12.57
CA ALA A 75 6.34 2.14 11.66
C ALA A 75 6.75 3.22 10.65
N ASN A 76 7.40 4.29 11.10
CA ASN A 76 7.83 5.39 10.27
C ASN A 76 8.87 4.94 9.23
N ASP A 77 9.82 4.10 9.62
CA ASP A 77 10.81 3.55 8.69
C ASP A 77 10.18 2.61 7.67
N LEU A 78 9.23 1.76 8.11
CA LEU A 78 8.45 0.90 7.21
C LEU A 78 7.67 1.74 6.18
N ILE A 79 6.96 2.79 6.61
CA ILE A 79 6.18 3.63 5.70
C ILE A 79 7.08 4.40 4.73
N LYS A 80 8.24 4.90 5.18
CA LYS A 80 9.22 5.51 4.27
C LYS A 80 9.72 4.52 3.23
N GLN A 81 10.01 3.28 3.63
CA GLN A 81 10.46 2.25 2.70
C GLN A 81 9.37 1.92 1.68
N VAL A 82 8.13 1.69 2.13
CA VAL A 82 6.98 1.43 1.25
C VAL A 82 6.80 2.57 0.24
N ASN A 83 6.84 3.83 0.70
CA ASN A 83 6.74 4.98 -0.20
C ASN A 83 7.88 5.05 -1.21
N SER A 84 9.12 4.72 -0.80
CA SER A 84 10.25 4.64 -1.72
C SER A 84 10.04 3.56 -2.77
N GLU A 85 9.63 2.35 -2.36
CA GLU A 85 9.40 1.23 -3.28
C GLU A 85 8.28 1.52 -4.28
N ILE A 86 7.19 2.16 -3.84
CA ILE A 86 6.10 2.58 -4.74
C ILE A 86 6.62 3.58 -5.77
N LYS A 87 7.41 4.56 -5.32
CA LYS A 87 7.99 5.58 -6.20
C LYS A 87 8.97 4.99 -7.20
N ASP A 88 9.84 4.09 -6.75
CA ASP A 88 10.82 3.41 -7.60
C ASP A 88 10.11 2.51 -8.64
N SER A 89 8.91 2.02 -8.32
CA SER A 89 8.07 1.22 -9.20
C SER A 89 7.15 2.03 -10.13
N GLU A 90 7.19 3.37 -10.11
CA GLU A 90 6.27 4.22 -10.88
C GLU A 90 6.29 3.90 -12.39
N GLN A 91 7.48 3.75 -12.98
CA GLN A 91 7.60 3.40 -14.40
C GLN A 91 7.02 2.00 -14.69
N ASN A 92 7.22 1.03 -13.80
CA ASN A 92 6.63 -0.29 -13.94
C ASN A 92 5.11 -0.25 -13.93
N PHE A 93 4.50 0.58 -13.08
CA PHE A 93 3.04 0.76 -13.08
C PHE A 93 2.54 1.37 -14.39
N ILE A 94 3.23 2.38 -14.92
CA ILE A 94 2.89 3.01 -16.21
C ILE A 94 2.92 1.98 -17.34
N GLU A 95 3.97 1.16 -17.40
CA GLU A 95 4.09 0.10 -18.40
C GLU A 95 2.94 -0.93 -18.28
N ILE A 96 2.66 -1.41 -17.06
CA ILE A 96 1.60 -2.40 -16.81
C ILE A 96 0.21 -1.86 -17.21
N ILE A 97 -0.09 -0.61 -16.86
CA ILE A 97 -1.35 0.05 -17.22
C ILE A 97 -1.45 0.20 -18.74
N GLY A 98 -0.37 0.67 -19.40
CA GLY A 98 -0.33 0.78 -20.86
C GLY A 98 -0.52 -0.56 -21.57
N PHE A 99 -0.01 -1.67 -21.03
CA PHE A 99 -0.27 -3.01 -21.59
C PHE A 99 -1.74 -3.43 -21.48
N LYS A 100 -2.41 -3.07 -20.38
CA LYS A 100 -3.84 -3.37 -20.17
C LYS A 100 -4.73 -2.64 -21.19
N GLU A 101 -4.44 -1.37 -21.47
CA GLU A 101 -5.18 -0.57 -22.46
C GLU A 101 -5.01 -1.16 -23.88
N ASN A 102 -3.77 -1.42 -24.30
CA ASN A 102 -3.47 -1.97 -25.62
C ASN A 102 -4.08 -3.36 -25.87
N LYS A 103 -4.35 -4.14 -24.81
CA LYS A 103 -5.00 -5.45 -24.92
C LYS A 103 -6.50 -5.30 -25.17
N ASN A 104 -7.16 -4.39 -24.46
CA ASN A 104 -8.59 -4.11 -24.63
C ASN A 104 -8.89 -3.58 -26.04
N ASP A 105 -8.03 -2.70 -26.56
CA ASP A 105 -8.18 -2.16 -27.93
C ASP A 105 -8.10 -3.24 -29.01
N LYS A 106 -7.30 -4.30 -28.82
CA LYS A 106 -7.16 -5.39 -29.79
C LYS A 106 -8.33 -6.39 -29.75
N GLU A 107 -8.97 -6.59 -28.61
CA GLU A 107 -10.15 -7.46 -28.48
C GLU A 107 -11.41 -6.83 -29.10
N ASP A 108 -11.52 -5.49 -29.06
CA ASP A 108 -12.63 -4.74 -29.70
C ASP A 108 -12.54 -4.72 -31.24
N ILE A 109 -11.33 -4.79 -31.81
CA ILE A 109 -11.14 -4.87 -33.27
C ILE A 109 -11.43 -6.28 -33.80
N ALA A 110 -11.14 -7.33 -33.02
CA ALA A 110 -11.37 -8.72 -33.41
C ALA A 110 -12.83 -9.19 -33.29
N SER A 111 -13.69 -8.40 -32.62
CA SER A 111 -15.11 -8.72 -32.38
C SER A 111 -16.08 -8.03 -33.35
N LYS A 112 -15.56 -7.34 -34.38
CA LYS A 112 -16.33 -6.72 -35.48
C LYS A 112 -16.07 -7.44 -36.80
#